data_AF-A0A6L8VE52-F1
#
_entry.id   AF-A0A6L8VE52-F1
#
_cell.length_a   1.000
_cell.length_b   1.000
_cell.length_c   1.000
_cell.angle_alpha   90.00
_cell.angle_beta   90.00
_cell.angle_gamma   90.00
#
_symmetry.space_group_name_H-M   'P 1'
#
loop_
_entity.id
_entity.type
_entity.pdbx_description
1 polymer ?
#
loop_
_entity_poly.entity_id
_entity_poly.type
_entity_poly.pdbx_seq_one_letter_code
_entity_poly.pdbx_strand_id
1 'polypeptide(L)'
;MAETAAEAAYSAALDEIGRVKREGETELRLSDEVYHALDRIPLEVADIEGLALLALNNTAVADLAPLAGLNKLEQLFLDQTNTSNLTHLAGHTSLRGLYLGHTAVSDLAPLANLVALEELYLTRTAITELAHVSPLASLKSLWITQTAVHDIGPISGLADLHGLLPVPWTRR
;
A
#
# COMPACT_ATOMS: atom_id res chain seq x y z
N MET A 1 -14.05 -28.62 15.11
CA MET A 1 -14.26 -27.17 15.37
C MET A 1 -14.44 -26.51 14.02
N ALA A 2 -15.40 -25.59 13.88
CA ALA A 2 -15.63 -24.92 12.60
C ALA A 2 -14.44 -24.01 12.25
N GLU A 3 -14.02 -24.04 10.99
CA GLU A 3 -13.04 -23.11 10.44
C GLU A 3 -13.59 -21.68 10.53
N THR A 4 -12.79 -20.73 11.01
CA THR A 4 -13.20 -19.33 11.06
C THR A 4 -13.12 -18.73 9.67
N ALA A 5 -13.83 -17.63 9.42
CA ALA A 5 -13.74 -16.92 8.14
C ALA A 5 -12.30 -16.50 7.82
N ALA A 6 -11.51 -16.12 8.84
CA ALA A 6 -10.10 -15.74 8.68
C ALA A 6 -9.22 -16.94 8.29
N GLU A 7 -9.42 -18.11 8.89
CA GLU A 7 -8.69 -19.32 8.50
C GLU A 7 -9.06 -19.79 7.10
N ALA A 8 -10.35 -19.71 6.73
CA ALA A 8 -10.79 -20.03 5.37
C ALA A 8 -10.19 -19.06 4.33
N ALA A 9 -10.15 -17.76 4.62
CA ALA A 9 -9.50 -16.76 3.78
C ALA A 9 -7.99 -17.00 3.66
N TYR A 10 -7.33 -17.36 4.76
CA TYR A 10 -5.91 -17.68 4.78
C TYR A 10 -5.60 -18.94 3.96
N SER A 11 -6.41 -19.99 4.11
CA SER A 11 -6.30 -21.23 3.34
C SER A 11 -6.48 -20.97 1.84
N ALA A 12 -7.51 -20.20 1.46
CA ALA A 12 -7.70 -19.77 0.08
C ALA A 12 -6.53 -18.94 -0.46
N ALA A 13 -5.93 -18.08 0.36
CA ALA A 13 -4.75 -17.30 -0.03
C ALA A 13 -3.54 -18.19 -0.30
N LEU A 14 -3.33 -19.26 0.49
CA LEU A 14 -2.28 -20.25 0.24
C LEU A 14 -2.48 -20.98 -1.09
N ASP A 15 -3.72 -21.39 -1.40
CA ASP A 15 -4.06 -22.03 -2.67
C ASP A 15 -3.76 -21.11 -3.86
N GLU A 16 -4.11 -19.83 -3.74
CA GLU A 16 -3.86 -18.83 -4.78
C GLU A 16 -2.37 -18.52 -4.95
N ILE A 17 -1.61 -18.39 -3.86
CA ILE A 17 -0.14 -18.29 -3.91
C ILE A 17 0.45 -19.51 -4.62
N GLY A 18 -0.05 -20.70 -4.30
CA GLY A 18 0.36 -21.94 -4.95
C GLY A 18 0.01 -22.00 -6.44
N ARG A 19 -1.07 -21.36 -6.88
CA ARG A 19 -1.42 -21.18 -8.30
C ARG A 19 -0.44 -20.23 -8.99
N VAL A 20 -0.32 -19.00 -8.49
CA VAL A 20 0.56 -17.94 -9.04
C VAL A 20 2.00 -18.46 -9.19
N LYS A 21 2.52 -19.15 -8.17
CA LYS A 21 3.86 -19.76 -8.19
C LYS A 21 4.00 -20.83 -9.27
N ARG A 22 3.02 -21.71 -9.46
CA ARG A 22 3.05 -22.76 -10.49
C ARG A 22 2.98 -22.20 -11.91
N GLU A 23 2.26 -21.09 -12.07
CA GLU A 23 2.04 -20.45 -13.36
C GLU A 23 3.17 -19.47 -13.71
N GLY A 24 4.07 -19.16 -12.77
CA GLY A 24 5.16 -18.22 -12.98
C GLY A 24 4.67 -16.77 -13.10
N GLU A 25 3.51 -16.49 -12.52
CA GLU A 25 2.93 -15.15 -12.49
C GLU A 25 3.69 -14.26 -11.48
N THR A 26 3.71 -12.97 -11.76
CA THR A 26 4.37 -11.94 -10.92
C THR A 26 3.36 -11.01 -10.27
N GLU A 27 2.07 -11.34 -10.38
CA GLU A 27 0.97 -10.57 -9.81
C GLU A 27 0.16 -11.48 -8.88
N LEU A 28 -0.05 -11.03 -7.65
CA LEU A 28 -0.88 -11.74 -6.67
C LEU A 28 -2.02 -10.83 -6.25
N ARG A 29 -3.26 -11.30 -6.44
CA ARG A 29 -4.47 -10.56 -6.07
C ARG A 29 -5.24 -11.31 -4.98
N LEU A 30 -5.15 -10.78 -3.77
CA LEU A 30 -5.84 -11.26 -2.56
C LEU A 30 -6.84 -10.19 -2.09
N SER A 31 -7.70 -9.71 -2.99
CA SER A 31 -8.64 -8.60 -2.74
C SER A 31 -10.11 -8.90 -3.03
N ASP A 32 -10.40 -10.11 -3.54
CA ASP A 32 -11.78 -10.58 -3.77
C ASP A 32 -12.51 -10.87 -2.45
N GLU A 33 -13.82 -11.03 -2.51
CA GLU A 33 -14.69 -11.22 -1.34
C GLU A 33 -14.26 -12.37 -0.43
N VAL A 34 -13.64 -13.41 -1.00
CA VAL A 34 -13.10 -14.57 -0.28
C VAL A 34 -12.00 -14.17 0.72
N TYR A 35 -11.26 -13.09 0.43
CA TYR A 35 -10.14 -12.62 1.24
C TYR A 35 -10.51 -11.50 2.22
N HIS A 36 -11.78 -11.06 2.29
CA HIS A 36 -12.15 -9.95 3.18
C HIS A 36 -11.80 -10.20 4.66
N ALA A 37 -11.87 -11.47 5.09
CA ALA A 37 -11.51 -11.87 6.44
C ALA A 37 -10.00 -12.16 6.64
N LEU A 38 -9.18 -12.01 5.59
CA LEU A 38 -7.73 -12.23 5.66
C LEU A 38 -7.10 -11.17 6.58
N ASP A 39 -6.61 -11.60 7.74
CA ASP A 39 -6.04 -10.73 8.76
C ASP A 39 -4.51 -10.70 8.77
N ARG A 40 -3.89 -11.65 8.07
CA ARG A 40 -2.44 -11.82 8.00
C ARG A 40 -2.01 -12.25 6.60
N ILE A 41 -0.86 -11.74 6.17
CA ILE A 41 -0.26 -12.10 4.89
C ILE A 41 0.47 -13.44 5.06
N PRO A 42 0.21 -14.47 4.23
CA PRO A 42 0.97 -15.71 4.26
C PRO A 42 2.46 -15.45 3.97
N LEU A 43 3.38 -16.10 4.68
CA LEU A 43 4.82 -15.92 4.46
C LEU A 43 5.26 -16.46 3.09
N GLU A 44 4.47 -17.38 2.53
CA GLU A 44 4.63 -18.00 1.24
C GLU A 44 4.55 -17.00 0.07
N VAL A 45 4.07 -15.77 0.29
CA VAL A 45 4.18 -14.70 -0.73
C VAL A 45 5.64 -14.42 -1.13
N ALA A 46 6.59 -14.67 -0.23
CA ALA A 46 8.02 -14.52 -0.48
C ALA A 46 8.57 -15.58 -1.47
N ASP A 47 7.84 -16.68 -1.67
CA ASP A 47 8.23 -17.74 -2.61
C ASP A 47 7.89 -17.40 -4.06
N ILE A 48 7.10 -16.35 -4.31
CA ILE A 48 6.73 -15.93 -5.66
C ILE A 48 7.91 -15.16 -6.26
N GLU A 49 8.64 -15.82 -7.14
CA GLU A 49 9.82 -15.23 -7.78
C GLU A 49 9.43 -14.02 -8.63
N GLY A 50 9.92 -12.85 -8.23
CA GLY A 50 9.72 -11.64 -9.01
C GLY A 50 8.35 -11.00 -8.89
N LEU A 51 7.65 -11.22 -7.78
CA LEU A 51 6.38 -10.55 -7.48
C LEU A 51 6.53 -9.02 -7.65
N ALA A 52 5.81 -8.47 -8.63
CA ALA A 52 5.82 -7.08 -9.01
C ALA A 52 4.54 -6.35 -8.56
N LEU A 53 3.42 -7.08 -8.42
CA LEU A 53 2.15 -6.51 -7.98
C LEU A 53 1.53 -7.36 -6.87
N LEU A 54 1.14 -6.72 -5.77
CA LEU A 54 0.39 -7.32 -4.69
C LEU A 54 -0.86 -6.48 -4.38
N ALA A 55 -2.03 -7.10 -4.49
CA ALA A 55 -3.28 -6.47 -4.08
C ALA A 55 -3.87 -7.17 -2.85
N LEU A 56 -4.11 -6.39 -1.81
CA LEU A 56 -4.67 -6.81 -0.51
C LEU A 56 -5.86 -5.91 -0.12
N ASN A 57 -6.48 -5.24 -1.09
CA ASN A 57 -7.59 -4.33 -0.84
C ASN A 57 -8.75 -5.03 -0.13
N ASN A 58 -9.45 -4.31 0.74
CA ASN A 58 -10.62 -4.80 1.48
C ASN A 58 -10.34 -6.02 2.36
N THR A 59 -9.09 -6.23 2.79
CA THR A 59 -8.72 -7.28 3.76
C THR A 59 -8.58 -6.70 5.17
N ALA A 60 -8.54 -7.57 6.18
CA ALA A 60 -8.31 -7.17 7.58
C ALA A 60 -6.81 -7.05 7.94
N VAL A 61 -5.91 -7.15 6.96
CA VAL A 61 -4.45 -7.13 7.16
C VAL A 61 -4.01 -5.85 7.87
N ALA A 62 -3.16 -6.03 8.89
CA ALA A 62 -2.53 -4.93 9.62
C ALA A 62 -0.99 -5.02 9.63
N ASP A 63 -0.44 -6.24 9.62
CA ASP A 63 0.99 -6.50 9.66
C ASP A 63 1.57 -6.71 8.25
N LEU A 64 2.52 -5.86 7.88
CA LEU A 64 3.23 -5.90 6.61
C LEU A 64 4.61 -6.58 6.70
N ALA A 65 4.99 -7.13 7.86
CA ALA A 65 6.27 -7.82 8.04
C ALA A 65 6.57 -8.89 6.97
N PRO A 66 5.60 -9.69 6.51
CA PRO A 66 5.82 -10.67 5.44
C PRO A 66 6.29 -10.07 4.10
N LEU A 67 6.13 -8.75 3.89
CA LEU A 67 6.52 -8.08 2.66
C LEU A 67 8.00 -7.68 2.63
N ALA A 68 8.70 -7.63 3.77
CA ALA A 68 10.03 -6.99 3.88
C ALA A 68 11.13 -7.50 2.91
N GLY A 69 10.96 -8.70 2.33
CA GLY A 69 11.88 -9.29 1.36
C GLY A 69 11.51 -9.11 -0.12
N LEU A 70 10.34 -8.53 -0.42
CA LEU A 70 9.78 -8.43 -1.78
C LEU A 70 10.36 -7.23 -2.55
N ASN A 71 11.68 -7.22 -2.75
CA ASN A 71 12.43 -6.08 -3.29
C ASN A 71 12.08 -5.70 -4.74
N LYS A 72 11.34 -6.57 -5.46
CA LYS A 72 10.88 -6.35 -6.84
C LYS A 72 9.45 -5.81 -6.91
N LEU A 73 8.78 -5.60 -5.78
CA LEU A 73 7.43 -5.10 -5.76
C LEU A 73 7.39 -3.67 -6.32
N GLU A 74 6.59 -3.47 -7.38
CA GLU A 74 6.38 -2.18 -8.04
C GLU A 74 5.03 -1.57 -7.66
N GLN A 75 4.02 -2.39 -7.37
CA GLN A 75 2.65 -1.96 -7.10
C GLN A 75 2.12 -2.66 -5.85
N LEU A 76 1.68 -1.87 -4.86
CA LEU A 76 1.10 -2.39 -3.62
C LEU A 76 -0.24 -1.71 -3.34
N PHE A 77 -1.31 -2.52 -3.33
CA PHE A 77 -2.66 -2.05 -3.04
C PHE A 77 -3.11 -2.54 -1.66
N LEU A 78 -3.38 -1.59 -0.76
CA LEU A 78 -3.75 -1.80 0.65
C LEU A 78 -4.98 -0.94 1.01
N ASP A 79 -5.80 -0.53 0.03
CA ASP A 79 -7.00 0.24 0.28
C ASP A 79 -7.97 -0.54 1.18
N GLN A 80 -8.58 0.14 2.15
CA GLN A 80 -9.52 -0.45 3.10
C GLN A 80 -8.93 -1.63 3.91
N THR A 81 -7.67 -1.51 4.32
CA THR A 81 -7.03 -2.45 5.26
C THR A 81 -6.88 -1.86 6.67
N ASN A 82 -6.55 -2.71 7.65
CA ASN A 82 -6.25 -2.28 9.02
C ASN A 82 -4.80 -1.79 9.20
N THR A 83 -4.08 -1.58 8.09
CA THR A 83 -2.70 -1.13 8.07
C THR A 83 -2.57 0.25 8.72
N SER A 84 -1.56 0.39 9.59
CA SER A 84 -1.19 1.68 10.20
C SER A 84 0.32 1.92 10.24
N ASN A 85 1.12 0.84 10.24
CA ASN A 85 2.57 0.90 10.33
C ASN A 85 3.22 0.53 8.99
N LEU A 86 3.99 1.46 8.42
CA LEU A 86 4.67 1.29 7.13
C LEU A 86 6.17 0.94 7.27
N THR A 87 6.67 0.65 8.48
CA THR A 87 8.12 0.43 8.72
C THR A 87 8.71 -0.65 7.82
N HIS A 88 7.94 -1.71 7.55
CA HIS A 88 8.38 -2.81 6.67
C HIS A 88 8.46 -2.42 5.18
N LEU A 89 7.92 -1.26 4.79
CA LEU A 89 8.01 -0.74 3.42
C LEU A 89 9.29 0.05 3.13
N ALA A 90 10.08 0.42 4.16
CA ALA A 90 11.20 1.36 4.00
C ALA A 90 12.31 0.93 3.02
N GLY A 91 12.43 -0.38 2.74
CA GLY A 91 13.40 -0.94 1.80
C GLY A 91 12.89 -1.16 0.37
N HIS A 92 11.60 -0.91 0.09
CA HIS A 92 10.98 -1.26 -1.19
C HIS A 92 11.24 -0.21 -2.28
N THR A 93 12.51 0.08 -2.57
CA THR A 93 12.92 1.16 -3.49
C THR A 93 12.45 1.00 -4.93
N SER A 94 11.91 -0.18 -5.28
CA SER A 94 11.31 -0.48 -6.59
C SER A 94 9.82 -0.08 -6.67
N LEU A 95 9.17 0.27 -5.56
CA LEU A 95 7.76 0.66 -5.56
C LEU A 95 7.54 1.92 -6.39
N ARG A 96 6.55 1.84 -7.28
CA ARG A 96 6.09 2.89 -8.18
C ARG A 96 4.67 3.33 -7.84
N GLY A 97 3.83 2.42 -7.33
CA GLY A 97 2.49 2.75 -6.85
C GLY A 97 2.21 2.17 -5.47
N LEU A 98 1.68 3.01 -4.58
CA LEU A 98 1.27 2.66 -3.23
C LEU A 98 -0.11 3.22 -2.94
N TYR A 99 -1.06 2.33 -2.67
CA TYR A 99 -2.46 2.68 -2.45
C TYR A 99 -2.85 2.33 -1.02
N LEU A 100 -3.13 3.34 -0.20
CA LEU A 100 -3.37 3.25 1.25
C LEU A 100 -4.68 3.95 1.64
N GLY A 101 -5.62 4.12 0.72
CA GLY A 101 -6.87 4.79 0.99
C GLY A 101 -7.67 4.07 2.07
N HIS A 102 -8.38 4.83 2.91
CA HIS A 102 -9.20 4.27 4.00
C HIS A 102 -8.41 3.37 4.98
N THR A 103 -7.13 3.64 5.21
CA THR A 103 -6.31 2.98 6.23
C THR A 103 -6.12 3.89 7.45
N ALA A 104 -5.53 3.34 8.52
CA ALA A 104 -5.22 4.08 9.75
C ALA A 104 -3.78 4.67 9.75
N VAL A 105 -3.15 4.77 8.59
CA VAL A 105 -1.79 5.33 8.44
C VAL A 105 -1.78 6.81 8.84
N SER A 106 -0.83 7.18 9.70
CA SER A 106 -0.58 8.55 10.14
C SER A 106 0.88 9.00 9.97
N ASP A 107 1.81 8.06 9.83
CA ASP A 107 3.24 8.32 9.66
C ASP A 107 3.73 7.85 8.29
N LEU A 108 4.33 8.78 7.53
CA LEU A 108 4.91 8.54 6.21
C LEU A 108 6.45 8.49 6.23
N ALA A 109 7.10 8.65 7.38
CA ALA A 109 8.56 8.60 7.50
C ALA A 109 9.19 7.34 6.88
N PRO A 110 8.59 6.13 6.99
CA PRO A 110 9.13 4.95 6.33
C PRO A 110 9.20 5.05 4.80
N LEU A 111 8.40 5.93 4.17
CA LEU A 111 8.36 6.06 2.72
C LEU A 111 9.47 6.97 2.16
N ALA A 112 10.20 7.71 2.99
CA ALA A 112 11.10 8.77 2.56
C ALA A 112 12.21 8.34 1.57
N ASN A 113 12.55 7.04 1.51
CA ASN A 113 13.56 6.50 0.60
C ASN A 113 12.97 5.88 -0.68
N LEU A 114 11.66 5.90 -0.87
CA LEU A 114 10.99 5.33 -2.05
C LEU A 114 11.05 6.27 -3.25
N VAL A 115 12.27 6.62 -3.67
CA VAL A 115 12.51 7.65 -4.69
C VAL A 115 11.95 7.33 -6.07
N ALA A 116 11.59 6.06 -6.33
CA ALA A 116 10.93 5.60 -7.55
C ALA A 116 9.40 5.69 -7.48
N LEU A 117 8.81 6.07 -6.35
CA LEU A 117 7.37 6.14 -6.18
C LEU A 117 6.78 7.24 -7.08
N GLU A 118 5.85 6.86 -7.94
CA GLU A 118 5.18 7.74 -8.90
C GLU A 118 3.75 8.09 -8.45
N GLU A 119 3.10 7.14 -7.77
CA GLU A 119 1.71 7.25 -7.33
C GLU A 119 1.57 6.92 -5.85
N LEU A 120 0.97 7.85 -5.09
CA LEU A 120 0.71 7.69 -3.67
C LEU A 120 -0.73 8.10 -3.33
N TYR A 121 -1.55 7.12 -2.96
CA TYR A 121 -2.94 7.34 -2.58
C TYR A 121 -3.11 7.24 -1.06
N LEU A 122 -3.53 8.34 -0.45
CA LEU A 122 -3.70 8.50 1.01
C LEU A 122 -5.10 9.04 1.35
N THR A 123 -6.07 8.86 0.46
CA THR A 123 -7.45 9.31 0.67
C THR A 123 -8.02 8.73 1.97
N ARG A 124 -8.60 9.56 2.84
CA ARG A 124 -9.16 9.13 4.13
C ARG A 124 -8.19 8.35 5.02
N THR A 125 -6.94 8.83 5.10
CA THR A 125 -5.95 8.39 6.10
C THR A 125 -5.82 9.42 7.22
N ALA A 126 -5.08 9.08 8.27
CA ALA A 126 -4.85 9.92 9.45
C ALA A 126 -3.59 10.81 9.34
N ILE A 127 -3.06 11.01 8.13
CA ILE A 127 -1.89 11.87 7.92
C ILE A 127 -2.24 13.36 8.16
N THR A 128 -1.29 14.10 8.72
CA THR A 128 -1.41 15.52 9.05
C THR A 128 -0.37 16.40 8.36
N GLU A 129 0.74 15.80 7.91
CA GLU A 129 1.86 16.51 7.29
C GLU A 129 2.47 15.73 6.12
N LEU A 130 3.20 16.45 5.27
CA LEU A 130 3.82 15.93 4.05
C LEU A 130 5.35 16.07 4.03
N ALA A 131 5.99 16.33 5.17
CA ALA A 131 7.45 16.52 5.24
C ALA A 131 8.22 15.36 4.60
N HIS A 132 7.77 14.13 4.84
CA HIS A 132 8.37 12.89 4.34
C HIS A 132 8.03 12.55 2.87
N VAL A 133 7.17 13.35 2.23
CA VAL A 133 6.82 13.21 0.80
C VAL A 133 7.78 14.01 -0.09
N SER A 134 8.38 15.07 0.46
CA SER A 134 9.34 15.93 -0.26
C SER A 134 10.52 15.20 -0.93
N PRO A 135 11.06 14.07 -0.39
CA PRO A 135 12.15 13.34 -1.05
C PRO A 135 11.70 12.46 -2.22
N LEU A 136 10.39 12.27 -2.44
CA LEU A 136 9.83 11.40 -3.48
C LEU A 136 9.89 12.09 -4.85
N ALA A 137 11.10 12.28 -5.38
CA ALA A 137 11.35 13.10 -6.56
C ALA A 137 10.64 12.63 -7.84
N SER A 138 10.27 11.34 -7.93
CA SER A 138 9.54 10.77 -9.07
C SER A 138 8.02 10.85 -8.94
N LEU A 139 7.49 11.43 -7.85
CA LEU A 139 6.07 11.44 -7.55
C LEU A 139 5.30 12.33 -8.53
N LYS A 140 4.38 11.72 -9.27
CA LYS A 140 3.54 12.38 -10.29
C LYS A 140 2.12 12.63 -9.80
N SER A 141 1.65 11.77 -8.89
CA SER A 141 0.29 11.83 -8.41
C SER A 141 0.19 11.54 -6.91
N LEU A 142 -0.53 12.41 -6.21
CA LEU A 142 -0.69 12.37 -4.76
C LEU A 142 -2.14 12.68 -4.39
N TRP A 143 -2.82 11.69 -3.81
CA TRP A 143 -4.21 11.84 -3.37
C TRP A 143 -4.29 11.94 -1.85
N ILE A 144 -4.61 13.11 -1.34
CA ILE A 144 -4.70 13.41 0.10
C ILE A 144 -6.12 13.86 0.50
N THR A 145 -7.11 13.51 -0.30
CA THR A 145 -8.51 13.88 -0.08
C THR A 145 -9.01 13.32 1.25
N GLN A 146 -9.69 14.14 2.05
CA GLN A 146 -10.20 13.77 3.37
C GLN A 146 -9.11 13.29 4.36
N THR A 147 -7.92 13.90 4.28
CA THR A 147 -6.89 13.83 5.32
C THR A 147 -6.93 15.09 6.20
N ALA A 148 -6.07 15.17 7.22
CA ALA A 148 -5.90 16.35 8.07
C ALA A 148 -4.74 17.26 7.60
N VAL A 149 -4.25 17.08 6.37
CA VAL A 149 -3.20 17.92 5.79
C VAL A 149 -3.77 19.29 5.44
N HIS A 150 -3.14 20.33 5.99
CA HIS A 150 -3.47 21.72 5.70
C HIS A 150 -2.33 22.52 5.06
N ASP A 151 -1.10 22.01 5.15
CA ASP A 151 0.09 22.63 4.56
C ASP A 151 0.64 21.74 3.43
N ILE A 152 0.64 22.29 2.21
CA ILE A 152 1.22 21.67 1.01
C ILE A 152 2.60 22.25 0.68
N GLY A 153 3.13 23.16 1.49
CA GLY A 153 4.48 23.72 1.34
C GLY A 153 5.58 22.66 1.14
N PRO A 154 5.58 21.54 1.91
CA PRO A 154 6.60 20.50 1.76
C PRO A 154 6.70 19.86 0.37
N ILE A 155 5.61 19.87 -0.41
CA ILE A 155 5.56 19.25 -1.75
C ILE A 155 5.70 20.27 -2.89
N SER A 156 5.93 21.55 -2.57
CA SER A 156 6.06 22.62 -3.58
C SER A 156 7.25 22.46 -4.54
N GLY A 157 8.26 21.67 -4.15
CA GLY A 157 9.44 21.36 -4.98
C GLY A 157 9.28 20.19 -5.95
N LEU A 158 8.14 19.47 -5.91
CA LEU A 158 7.90 18.32 -6.79
C LEU A 158 7.41 18.79 -8.16
N ALA A 159 8.34 18.95 -9.10
CA ALA A 159 8.09 19.56 -10.41
C ALA A 159 7.13 18.75 -11.30
N ASP A 160 7.12 17.42 -11.16
CA ASP A 160 6.32 16.51 -11.98
C ASP A 160 4.95 16.16 -11.36
N LEU A 161 4.61 16.77 -10.21
CA LEU A 161 3.38 16.49 -9.49
C LEU A 161 2.18 17.16 -10.17
N HIS A 162 1.39 16.39 -10.91
CA HIS A 162 0.22 16.88 -11.66
C HIS A 162 -1.10 16.45 -11.02
N GLY A 163 -1.10 15.37 -10.24
CA GLY A 163 -2.30 14.71 -9.70
C GLY A 163 -2.78 15.17 -8.33
N LEU A 164 -2.69 16.46 -7.98
CA LEU A 164 -3.32 16.98 -6.76
C LEU A 164 -4.83 17.15 -7.00
N LEU A 165 -5.62 16.08 -6.82
CA LEU A 165 -7.08 16.25 -6.80
C LEU A 165 -7.47 17.03 -5.54
N PRO A 166 -8.16 18.17 -5.68
CA PRO A 166 -8.29 19.14 -4.61
C PRO A 166 -9.09 18.57 -3.44
N VAL A 167 -8.53 18.66 -2.23
CA VAL A 167 -9.35 18.99 -1.07
C VAL A 167 -10.16 20.25 -1.45
N PRO A 168 -11.47 20.32 -1.17
CA PRO A 168 -12.26 21.50 -1.50
C PRO A 168 -11.74 22.67 -0.66
N TRP A 169 -10.77 23.41 -1.19
CA TRP A 169 -10.36 24.70 -0.67
C TRP A 169 -11.42 25.72 -1.08
N THR A 170 -12.61 25.63 -0.50
CA THR A 170 -13.47 26.81 -0.45
C THR A 170 -12.82 27.79 0.53
N ARG A 171 -12.00 28.69 -0.03
CA ARG A 171 -11.56 29.92 0.62
C ARG A 171 -12.80 30.77 0.97
N ARG A 172 -12.75 31.33 2.19
CA ARG A 172 -13.57 32.39 2.81
C ARG A 172 -14.69 31.92 3.72
#